data_AF-A0A8K0IZX8-F1
#
_entry.id   AF-A0A8K0IZX8-F1
#
_cell.length_a   1.000
_cell.length_b   1.000
_cell.length_c   1.000
_cell.angle_alpha   90.00
_cell.angle_beta   90.00
_cell.angle_gamma   90.00
#
_symmetry.space_group_name_H-M   'P 1'
#
loop_
_entity.id
_entity.type
_entity.pdbx_description
1 polymer ?
#
loop_
_entity_poly.entity_id
_entity_poly.type
_entity_poly.pdbx_seq_one_letter_code
_entity_poly.pdbx_strand_id
1 'polypeptide(L)'
;AVYLIGSLPHLGAWSFAAAVPLNASAYTPDDPLWTARVRLPAATAFQYKYIKRTLDGRLVWLPGPNLRATSSAGCGHGTTLSDVWP
;
A
#
# COMPACT_ATOMS: atom_id res chain seq x y z
N ALA A 1 -4.50 -12.35 1.48
CA ALA A 1 -3.59 -11.48 0.71
C ALA A 1 -3.79 -10.03 1.11
N VAL A 2 -2.74 -9.19 1.04
CA VAL A 2 -2.82 -7.75 1.35
C VAL A 2 -2.49 -6.95 0.09
N TYR A 3 -3.22 -5.86 -0.12
CA TYR A 3 -3.09 -4.97 -1.28
C TYR A 3 -2.95 -3.51 -0.81
N LEU A 4 -2.23 -2.71 -1.59
CA LEU A 4 -2.09 -1.27 -1.48
C LEU A 4 -2.89 -0.61 -2.59
N ILE A 5 -3.71 0.38 -2.24
CA ILE A 5 -4.50 1.16 -3.18
C ILE A 5 -4.41 2.64 -2.82
N GLY A 6 -4.55 3.55 -3.79
CA GLY A 6 -4.46 4.97 -3.50
C GLY A 6 -4.94 5.87 -4.62
N SER A 7 -4.76 7.17 -4.41
CA SER A 7 -5.28 8.23 -5.28
C SER A 7 -4.52 8.39 -6.59
N LEU A 8 -3.28 7.90 -6.68
CA LEU A 8 -2.47 7.98 -7.90
C LEU A 8 -2.81 6.83 -8.86
N PRO A 9 -2.67 7.01 -10.19
CA PRO A 9 -2.80 5.92 -11.15
C PRO A 9 -1.86 4.74 -10.88
N HIS A 10 -0.64 5.03 -10.42
CA HIS A 10 0.37 4.04 -10.01
C HIS A 10 -0.05 3.24 -8.76
N LEU A 11 -1.05 3.71 -8.02
CA LEU A 11 -1.66 3.06 -6.87
C LEU A 11 -3.10 2.59 -7.18
N GLY A 12 -3.47 2.53 -8.46
CA GLY A 12 -4.76 2.03 -8.93
C GLY A 12 -5.91 3.04 -8.94
N ALA A 13 -5.68 4.30 -8.56
CA ALA A 13 -6.71 5.36 -8.55
C ALA A 13 -8.03 4.91 -7.88
N TRP A 14 -7.92 4.27 -6.71
CA TRP A 14 -9.03 3.68 -5.95
C TRP A 14 -9.81 2.55 -6.64
N SER A 15 -9.32 2.00 -7.75
CA SER A 15 -9.83 0.76 -8.35
C SER A 15 -9.12 -0.48 -7.79
N PHE A 16 -9.88 -1.39 -7.18
CA PHE A 16 -9.31 -2.64 -6.63
C PHE A 16 -8.69 -3.52 -7.72
N ALA A 17 -9.19 -3.47 -8.95
CA ALA A 17 -8.64 -4.22 -10.08
C ALA A 17 -7.20 -3.79 -10.44
N ALA A 18 -6.81 -2.59 -10.05
CA ALA A 18 -5.47 -2.03 -10.25
C ALA A 18 -4.71 -1.84 -8.93
N ALA A 19 -5.15 -2.48 -7.83
CA ALA A 19 -4.47 -2.42 -6.55
C ALA A 19 -3.12 -3.15 -6.62
N VAL A 20 -2.12 -2.61 -5.92
CA VAL A 20 -0.77 -3.17 -5.88
C VAL A 20 -0.73 -4.32 -4.87
N PRO A 21 -0.39 -5.56 -5.27
CA PRO A 21 -0.25 -6.66 -4.32
C PRO A 21 1.00 -6.46 -3.43
N LEU A 22 0.88 -6.68 -2.13
CA LEU A 22 2.02 -6.75 -1.24
C LEU A 22 2.63 -8.17 -1.25
N ASN A 23 3.95 -8.22 -1.09
CA ASN A 23 4.74 -9.42 -0.96
C ASN A 23 4.82 -9.86 0.51
N ALA A 24 4.59 -11.16 0.76
CA ALA A 24 4.67 -11.82 2.06
C ALA A 24 6.00 -12.57 2.28
N SER A 25 7.04 -12.32 1.48
CA SER A 25 8.30 -13.09 1.54
C SER A 25 9.02 -12.99 2.88
N ALA A 26 8.74 -11.93 3.65
CA ALA A 26 9.26 -11.73 5.00
C ALA A 26 8.22 -12.02 6.10
N TYR A 27 7.05 -12.57 5.74
CA TYR A 27 5.98 -12.82 6.68
C TYR A 27 6.31 -14.00 7.60
N THR A 28 6.12 -13.80 8.90
CA THR A 28 6.08 -14.86 9.90
C THR A 28 4.83 -14.71 10.77
N PRO A 29 4.39 -15.75 11.50
CA PRO A 29 3.27 -15.62 12.44
C PRO A 29 3.52 -14.58 13.55
N ASP A 30 4.77 -14.45 13.99
CA ASP A 30 5.17 -13.50 15.06
C ASP A 30 5.48 -12.10 14.53
N ASP A 31 5.89 -11.99 13.27
CA ASP A 31 6.11 -10.74 12.54
C ASP A 31 5.41 -10.79 11.17
N PRO A 32 4.11 -10.40 11.11
CA PRO A 32 3.30 -10.51 9.90
C PRO A 32 3.62 -9.39 8.89
N LEU A 33 4.87 -9.34 8.43
CA LEU A 33 5.37 -8.28 7.56
C LEU A 33 4.97 -8.47 6.09
N TRP A 34 4.36 -7.43 5.53
CA TRP A 34 4.00 -7.32 4.11
C TRP A 34 4.67 -6.10 3.50
N THR A 35 5.23 -6.22 2.29
CA THR A 35 5.98 -5.13 1.66
C THR A 35 5.63 -4.95 0.19
N ALA A 36 5.72 -3.73 -0.32
CA ALA A 36 5.64 -3.44 -1.75
C ALA A 36 6.63 -2.32 -2.11
N ARG A 37 7.11 -2.32 -3.36
CA ARG A 37 7.88 -1.21 -3.92
C ARG A 37 7.13 -0.66 -5.13
N VAL A 38 6.78 0.61 -5.10
CA VAL A 38 6.05 1.29 -6.17
C VAL A 38 6.87 2.46 -6.68
N ARG A 39 7.01 2.59 -7.99
CA ARG A 39 7.60 3.77 -8.62
C ARG A 39 6.53 4.85 -8.74
N LEU A 40 6.78 6.00 -8.15
CA LEU A 40 5.88 7.15 -8.17
C LEU A 40 6.60 8.36 -8.78
N PRO A 41 5.87 9.32 -9.37
CA PRO A 41 6.45 10.60 -9.73
C PRO A 41 7.06 11.26 -8.50
N ALA A 42 8.19 11.95 -8.67
CA ALA A 42 8.89 12.62 -7.57
C ALA A 42 8.05 13.76 -6.98
N ALA A 43 8.29 14.09 -5.70
CA ALA A 43 7.68 15.21 -4.98
C ALA A 43 6.14 15.29 -5.10
N THR A 44 5.47 14.14 -5.16
CA THR A 44 4.02 14.04 -5.39
C THR A 44 3.31 13.63 -4.12
N ALA A 45 2.34 14.43 -3.68
CA ALA A 45 1.47 14.09 -2.57
C ALA A 45 0.39 13.10 -3.00
N PHE A 46 0.10 12.10 -2.16
CA PHE A 46 -0.91 11.10 -2.44
C PHE A 46 -1.60 10.60 -1.17
N GLN A 47 -2.76 10.00 -1.39
CA GLN A 47 -3.48 9.24 -0.37
C GLN A 47 -3.43 7.76 -0.71
N TYR A 48 -3.43 6.92 0.30
CA TYR A 48 -3.42 5.48 0.13
C TYR A 48 -4.07 4.75 1.30
N LYS A 49 -4.32 3.46 1.10
CA LYS A 49 -4.93 2.56 2.07
C LYS A 49 -4.55 1.12 1.79
N TYR A 50 -4.58 0.30 2.82
CA TYR A 50 -4.39 -1.15 2.69
C TYR A 50 -5.74 -1.87 2.65
N ILE A 51 -5.80 -2.95 1.90
CA ILE A 51 -6.94 -3.86 1.82
C ILE A 51 -6.46 -5.28 2.07
N LYS A 52 -7.08 -5.97 3.02
CA LYS A 52 -6.89 -7.41 3.26
C LYS A 52 -8.02 -8.18 2.58
N ARG A 53 -7.66 -9.10 1.69
CA ARG A 53 -8.59 -10.10 1.15
C ARG A 53 -8.52 -11.37 1.98
N THR A 54 -9.63 -11.74 2.59
CA THR A 54 -9.82 -12.95 3.40
C THR A 54 -10.04 -14.18 2.51
N LEU A 55 -9.96 -15.38 3.10
CA LEU A 55 -10.10 -16.65 2.38
C LEU A 55 -11.50 -16.83 1.77
N ASP A 56 -12.52 -16.30 2.43
CA ASP A 56 -13.92 -16.24 1.95
C ASP A 56 -14.15 -15.14 0.89
N GLY A 57 -13.09 -14.44 0.47
CA GLY A 57 -13.11 -13.46 -0.62
C GLY A 57 -13.57 -12.07 -0.22
N ARG A 58 -13.89 -11.82 1.06
CA ARG A 58 -14.26 -10.47 1.54
C ARG A 58 -13.05 -9.52 1.51
N LEU A 59 -13.33 -8.25 1.26
CA LEU A 59 -12.36 -7.17 1.31
C LEU A 59 -12.54 -6.40 2.61
N VAL A 60 -11.52 -6.46 3.47
CA VAL A 60 -11.44 -5.67 4.69
C VAL A 60 -10.51 -4.51 4.40
N TRP A 61 -10.97 -3.29 4.67
CA TRP A 61 -10.18 -2.08 4.51
C TRP A 61 -9.52 -1.70 5.82
N LEU A 62 -8.36 -1.05 5.77
CA LEU A 62 -7.74 -0.47 6.96
C LEU A 62 -8.78 0.43 7.66
N PRO A 63 -8.96 0.37 8.97
CA PRO A 63 -9.92 1.25 9.64
C PRO A 63 -9.46 2.72 9.58
N GLY A 64 -10.40 3.65 9.76
CA GLY A 64 -10.09 5.08 9.84
C GLY A 64 -9.87 5.79 8.49
N PRO A 65 -9.33 7.02 8.52
CA PRO A 65 -9.13 7.86 7.34
C PRO A 65 -8.06 7.29 6.40
N ASN A 66 -7.99 7.83 5.17
CA ASN A 66 -6.92 7.49 4.25
C ASN A 66 -5.57 7.97 4.81
N LEU A 67 -4.55 7.14 4.66
CA LEU A 67 -3.17 7.52 4.94
C LEU A 67 -2.69 8.51 3.88
N ARG A 68 -1.73 9.36 4.25
CA ARG A 68 -1.21 10.44 3.40
C ARG A 68 0.30 10.43 3.42
N ALA A 69 0.92 10.58 2.26
CA ALA A 69 2.37 10.69 2.13
C ALA A 69 2.75 11.53 0.90
N THR A 70 4.02 11.90 0.83
CA THR A 70 4.64 12.55 -0.33
C THR A 70 5.81 11.69 -0.79
N SER A 71 5.90 11.41 -2.09
CA SER A 71 7.02 10.67 -2.66
C SER A 71 8.33 11.45 -2.55
N SER A 72 9.46 10.74 -2.67
CA SER A 72 10.79 11.35 -2.55
C SER A 72 10.99 12.51 -3.53
N ALA A 73 11.78 13.50 -3.12
CA ALA A 73 11.97 14.74 -3.87
C ALA A 73 12.71 14.56 -5.22
N GLY A 74 13.47 13.48 -5.40
CA GLY A 74 14.27 13.23 -6.60
C GLY A 74 13.99 11.88 -7.25
N CYS A 75 14.15 11.82 -8.57
CA CYS A 75 14.14 10.57 -9.33
C CYS A 75 15.28 9.65 -8.87
N GLY A 76 15.02 8.35 -8.71
CA GLY A 76 16.01 7.37 -8.27
C GLY A 76 16.20 7.28 -6.75
N HIS A 77 15.53 8.16 -5.99
CA HIS A 77 15.44 8.05 -4.53
C HIS A 77 14.17 7.30 -4.13
N GLY A 78 14.17 6.74 -2.91
CA GLY A 78 13.02 6.06 -2.34
C GLY A 78 12.82 6.47 -0.89
N THR A 79 11.57 6.40 -0.45
CA THR A 79 11.17 6.56 0.95
C THR A 79 10.45 5.29 1.37
N THR A 80 10.72 4.82 2.58
CA THR A 80 9.99 3.70 3.18
C THR A 80 8.88 4.27 4.06
N LEU A 81 7.65 3.81 3.83
CA LEU A 81 6.52 4.05 4.71
C LEU A 81 6.29 2.76 5.51
N SER A 82 6.25 2.89 6.84
CA SER A 82 6.02 1.77 7.75
C SER A 82 4.71 2.01 8.49
N ASP A 83 3.71 1.18 8.18
CA ASP A 83 2.36 1.28 8.72
C ASP A 83 1.98 0.00 9.46
N VAL A 84 1.07 0.12 10.44
CA VAL A 84 0.55 -1.01 11.21
C VAL A 84 -0.95 -1.12 10.96
N TRP A 85 -1.40 -2.35 10.70
CA TRP A 85 -2.82 -2.68 10.68
C TRP A 85 -3.29 -2.98 12.10
N PRO A 86 -4.22 -2.20 12.68
CA PRO A 86 -4.69 -2.40 14.05
C PRO A 86 -5.68 -3.56 14.19
#